data_AF-A0A7C7WHQ1-F1
#
_entry.id   AF-A0A7C7WHQ1-F1
#
_cell.length_a   1.000
_cell.length_b   1.000
_cell.length_c   1.000
_cell.angle_alpha   90.00
_cell.angle_beta   90.00
_cell.angle_gamma   90.00
#
_symmetry.space_group_name_H-M   'P 1'
#
loop_
_entity.id
_entity.type
_entity.pdbx_description
1 polymer ?
#
loop_
_entity_poly.entity_id
_entity_poly.type
_entity_poly.pdbx_seq_one_letter_code
_entity_poly.pdbx_strand_id
1 'polypeptide(L)'
;MRALTARAIEGNLEFVTAWPENQRSWLKPDGSLYAVGETIKLPALANTLKKMAAAEQAAAARGRAQGIAAARDRFYTGDIAEEMVAFLQTHGAPFDLSDFAEYSAKIEEPTQTTYRGYTVYKQGFGSQGPVL
;
A
#
# COMPACT_ATOMS: atom_id res chain seq x y z
N MET A 1 20.19 -3.88 0.47
CA MET A 1 19.30 -2.71 0.68
C MET A 1 20.05 -1.44 0.31
N ARG A 2 19.37 -0.43 -0.27
CA ARG A 2 19.98 0.85 -0.67
C ARG A 2 20.34 1.71 0.56
N ALA A 3 21.34 2.57 0.43
CA ALA A 3 21.79 3.45 1.52
C ALA A 3 20.69 4.36 2.09
N LEU A 4 19.83 4.90 1.21
CA LEU A 4 18.71 5.75 1.63
C LEU A 4 17.69 4.98 2.48
N THR A 5 17.44 3.71 2.18
CA THR A 5 16.51 2.89 2.96
C THR A 5 17.06 2.60 4.35
N ALA A 6 18.36 2.28 4.46
CA ALA A 6 19.02 2.09 5.76
C ALA A 6 18.91 3.34 6.64
N ARG A 7 19.25 4.51 6.08
CA ARG A 7 19.14 5.80 6.77
C ARG A 7 17.70 6.15 7.15
N ALA A 8 16.73 5.80 6.30
CA ALA A 8 15.32 6.05 6.59
C ALA A 8 14.84 5.22 7.78
N ILE A 9 15.23 3.94 7.88
CA ILE A 9 14.88 3.09 9.03
C ILE A 9 15.53 3.63 10.30
N GLU A 10 16.82 3.95 10.24
CA GLU A 10 17.57 4.53 11.37
C GLU A 10 16.94 5.86 11.83
N GLY A 11 16.63 6.77 10.91
CA GLY A 11 16.01 8.06 11.20
C GLY A 11 14.56 7.97 11.71
N ASN A 12 13.90 6.82 11.59
CA ASN A 12 12.54 6.58 12.08
C ASN A 12 12.49 5.53 13.20
N LEU A 13 13.61 5.30 13.91
CA LEU A 13 13.71 4.28 14.95
C LEU A 13 12.67 4.40 16.05
N GLU A 14 12.30 5.62 16.46
CA GLU A 14 11.25 5.84 17.45
C GLU A 14 9.91 5.25 16.97
N PHE A 15 9.51 5.53 15.73
CA PHE A 15 8.30 4.98 15.13
C PHE A 15 8.40 3.45 14.92
N VAL A 16 9.56 2.96 14.48
CA VAL A 16 9.77 1.52 14.25
C VAL A 16 9.68 0.75 15.56
N THR A 17 10.25 1.27 16.64
CA THR A 17 10.26 0.62 17.96
C THR A 17 8.94 0.78 18.71
N ALA A 18 8.15 1.81 18.43
CA ALA A 18 6.83 2.01 19.04
C ALA A 18 5.81 0.89 18.72
N TRP A 19 6.01 0.11 17.64
CA TRP A 19 5.06 -0.91 17.21
C TRP A 19 5.73 -2.29 17.03
N PRO A 20 5.25 -3.35 17.71
CA PRO A 20 5.85 -4.69 17.61
C PRO A 20 5.93 -5.24 16.18
N GLU A 21 4.90 -5.00 15.36
CA GLU A 21 4.87 -5.47 13.96
C GLU A 21 5.86 -4.69 13.06
N ASN A 22 6.14 -3.42 13.38
CA ASN A 22 7.20 -2.66 12.71
C ASN A 22 8.57 -3.23 13.05
N GLN A 23 8.85 -3.52 14.31
CA GLN A 23 10.12 -4.14 14.71
C GLN A 23 10.34 -5.47 13.98
N ARG A 24 9.31 -6.32 13.90
CA ARG A 24 9.37 -7.61 13.19
C ARG A 24 9.66 -7.46 11.70
N SER A 25 9.23 -6.36 11.09
CA SER A 25 9.38 -6.13 9.64
C SER A 25 10.67 -5.39 9.28
N TRP A 26 11.12 -4.47 10.13
CA TRP A 26 12.18 -3.50 9.80
C TRP A 26 13.48 -3.71 10.57
N LEU A 27 13.48 -4.52 11.64
CA LEU A 27 14.67 -4.90 12.41
C LEU A 27 15.05 -6.37 12.15
N LYS A 28 16.29 -6.71 12.47
CA LYS A 28 16.72 -8.11 12.51
C LYS A 28 16.07 -8.83 13.71
N PRO A 29 16.05 -10.17 13.73
CA PRO A 29 15.47 -10.93 14.85
C PRO A 29 16.09 -10.62 16.22
N ASP A 30 17.35 -10.15 16.24
CA ASP A 30 18.06 -9.72 17.45
C ASP A 30 17.81 -8.24 17.82
N GLY A 31 16.93 -7.55 17.08
CA GLY A 31 16.62 -6.13 17.26
C GLY A 31 17.62 -5.16 16.61
N SER A 32 18.70 -5.65 16.01
CA SER A 32 19.68 -4.78 15.35
C SER A 32 19.21 -4.30 13.97
N LEU A 33 19.82 -3.22 13.48
CA LEU A 33 19.52 -2.64 12.18
C LEU A 33 20.12 -3.46 11.02
N TYR A 34 19.46 -3.39 9.87
CA TYR A 34 20.06 -3.84 8.61
C TYR A 34 21.05 -2.80 8.07
N ALA A 35 22.24 -3.25 7.72
CA ALA A 35 23.27 -2.47 7.05
C ALA A 35 23.00 -2.31 5.55
N VAL A 36 23.67 -1.33 4.95
CA VAL A 36 23.66 -1.14 3.49
C VAL A 36 24.19 -2.40 2.81
N GLY A 37 23.53 -2.82 1.74
CA GLY A 37 23.83 -4.08 1.05
C GLY A 37 23.05 -5.28 1.58
N GLU A 38 22.65 -5.31 2.85
CA GLU A 38 21.89 -6.44 3.41
C GLU A 38 20.44 -6.52 2.89
N THR A 39 19.86 -7.72 2.92
CA THR A 39 18.51 -7.95 2.41
C THR A 39 17.49 -7.97 3.54
N ILE A 40 16.53 -7.04 3.50
CA ILE A 40 15.31 -7.11 4.31
C ILE A 40 14.31 -8.02 3.60
N LYS A 41 13.73 -8.95 4.34
CA LYS A 41 12.64 -9.81 3.85
C LYS A 41 11.32 -9.34 4.44
N LEU A 42 10.30 -9.22 3.60
CA LEU A 42 8.94 -8.84 4.01
C LEU A 42 7.97 -10.02 3.77
N PRO A 43 8.05 -11.10 4.57
CA PRO A 43 7.26 -12.31 4.34
C PRO A 43 5.76 -12.08 4.46
N ALA A 44 5.32 -11.18 5.35
CA ALA A 44 3.91 -10.81 5.50
C ALA A 44 3.38 -10.16 4.21
N LEU A 45 4.09 -9.15 3.68
CA LEU A 45 3.75 -8.52 2.40
C LEU A 45 3.75 -9.53 1.25
N ALA A 46 4.74 -10.43 1.21
CA ALA A 46 4.80 -11.48 0.21
C ALA A 46 3.58 -12.43 0.29
N ASN A 47 3.07 -12.71 1.50
CA ASN A 47 1.85 -13.50 1.68
C ASN A 47 0.62 -12.76 1.14
N THR A 48 0.48 -11.47 1.43
CA THR A 48 -0.60 -10.63 0.88
C THR A 48 -0.59 -10.63 -0.65
N LEU A 49 0.58 -10.43 -1.28
CA LEU A 49 0.72 -10.47 -2.73
C LEU A 49 0.40 -11.84 -3.32
N LYS A 50 0.79 -12.94 -2.65
CA LYS A 50 0.44 -14.31 -3.07
C LYS A 50 -1.07 -14.55 -3.00
N LYS A 51 -1.75 -14.08 -1.96
CA LYS A 51 -3.21 -14.16 -1.83
C LYS A 51 -3.90 -13.47 -3.03
N MET A 52 -3.45 -12.26 -3.39
CA MET A 52 -3.98 -11.51 -4.54
C MET A 52 -3.71 -12.24 -5.87
N ALA A 53 -2.48 -12.71 -6.10
CA ALA A 53 -2.13 -13.46 -7.31
C ALA A 53 -2.93 -14.78 -7.44
N ALA A 54 -3.20 -15.47 -6.34
CA ALA A 54 -4.04 -16.67 -6.36
C ALA A 54 -5.49 -16.35 -6.78
N ALA A 55 -6.04 -15.20 -6.36
CA ALA A 55 -7.37 -14.76 -6.79
C ALA A 55 -7.42 -14.40 -8.28
N GLU A 56 -6.38 -13.73 -8.79
CA GLU A 56 -6.23 -13.46 -10.23
C GLU A 56 -6.21 -14.77 -11.03
N GLN A 57 -5.38 -15.73 -10.63
CA GLN A 57 -5.22 -17.02 -11.31
C GLN A 57 -6.51 -17.84 -11.31
N ALA A 58 -7.23 -17.88 -10.19
CA ALA A 58 -8.53 -18.55 -10.09
C ALA A 58 -9.58 -17.94 -11.05
N ALA A 59 -9.45 -16.65 -11.35
CA ALA A 59 -10.33 -15.92 -12.25
C ALA A 59 -9.84 -15.88 -13.71
N ALA A 60 -8.67 -16.45 -14.03
CA ALA A 60 -8.00 -16.28 -15.32
C ALA A 60 -8.86 -16.72 -16.53
N ALA A 61 -9.70 -17.75 -16.37
CA ALA A 61 -10.60 -18.22 -17.41
C ALA A 61 -11.65 -17.17 -17.84
N ARG A 62 -11.90 -16.15 -17.00
CA ARG A 62 -12.83 -15.04 -17.29
C ARG A 62 -12.17 -13.88 -18.04
N GLY A 63 -10.87 -13.98 -18.34
CA GLY A 63 -10.10 -12.96 -19.04
C GLY A 63 -9.22 -12.12 -18.10
N ARG A 64 -8.23 -11.43 -18.69
CA ARG A 64 -7.22 -10.66 -17.95
C ARG A 64 -7.84 -9.59 -17.04
N ALA A 65 -8.82 -8.83 -17.53
CA ALA A 65 -9.45 -7.77 -16.76
C ALA A 65 -10.19 -8.31 -15.53
N GLN A 66 -10.87 -9.45 -15.68
CA GLN A 66 -11.59 -10.12 -14.60
C GLN A 66 -10.64 -10.75 -13.59
N GLY A 67 -9.46 -11.22 -14.03
CA GLY A 67 -8.37 -11.62 -13.15
C GLY A 67 -7.91 -10.48 -12.24
N ILE A 68 -7.61 -9.32 -12.83
CA ILE A 68 -7.20 -8.12 -12.08
C ILE A 68 -8.29 -7.66 -11.11
N ALA A 69 -9.56 -7.67 -11.56
CA ALA A 69 -10.69 -7.35 -10.70
C ALA A 69 -10.77 -8.30 -9.50
N ALA A 70 -10.60 -9.61 -9.70
CA ALA A 70 -10.62 -10.58 -8.60
C ALA A 70 -9.48 -10.38 -7.58
N ALA A 71 -8.28 -10.02 -8.03
CA ALA A 71 -7.19 -9.66 -7.13
C ALA A 71 -7.50 -8.42 -6.29
N ARG A 72 -8.11 -7.39 -6.91
CA ARG A 72 -8.59 -6.18 -6.23
C ARG A 72 -9.69 -6.53 -5.22
N ASP A 73 -10.68 -7.32 -5.62
CA ASP A 73 -11.79 -7.71 -4.76
C ASP A 73 -11.29 -8.49 -3.53
N ARG A 74 -10.30 -9.39 -3.69
CA ARG A 74 -9.69 -10.05 -2.53
C ARG A 74 -9.03 -9.08 -1.55
N PHE A 75 -8.47 -7.97 -2.04
CA PHE A 75 -7.85 -6.94 -1.20
C PHE A 75 -8.89 -6.08 -0.46
N TYR A 76 -9.95 -5.64 -1.13
CA TYR A 76 -10.92 -4.67 -0.60
C TYR A 76 -12.18 -5.30 0.01
N THR A 77 -12.53 -6.53 -0.36
CA THR A 77 -13.76 -7.21 0.09
C THR A 77 -13.51 -8.64 0.56
N GLY A 78 -12.25 -9.10 0.58
CA GLY A 78 -11.88 -10.47 0.96
C GLY A 78 -11.18 -10.56 2.31
N ASP A 79 -10.50 -11.68 2.52
CA ASP A 79 -9.77 -12.00 3.76
C ASP A 79 -8.70 -10.96 4.12
N ILE A 80 -8.13 -10.26 3.14
CA ILE A 80 -7.16 -9.18 3.38
C ILE A 80 -7.86 -7.97 4.01
N ALA A 81 -9.04 -7.59 3.53
CA ALA A 81 -9.81 -6.47 4.10
C ALA A 81 -10.25 -6.79 5.53
N GLU A 82 -10.70 -8.02 5.78
CA GLU A 82 -11.05 -8.51 7.12
C GLU A 82 -9.88 -8.39 8.10
N GLU A 83 -8.68 -8.85 7.71
CA GLU A 83 -7.46 -8.74 8.51
C GLU A 83 -7.10 -7.26 8.79
N MET A 84 -7.21 -6.38 7.79
CA MET A 84 -6.90 -4.96 7.93
C MET A 84 -7.89 -4.24 8.84
N VAL A 85 -9.19 -4.43 8.66
CA VAL A 85 -10.23 -3.78 9.46
C VAL A 85 -10.16 -4.26 10.91
N ALA A 86 -9.97 -5.56 11.15
CA ALA A 86 -9.80 -6.08 12.50
C ALA A 86 -8.59 -5.44 13.22
N PHE A 87 -7.46 -5.29 12.52
CA PHE A 87 -6.29 -4.60 13.08
C PHE A 87 -6.59 -3.13 13.39
N LEU A 88 -7.23 -2.41 12.46
CA LEU A 88 -7.58 -1.00 12.61
C LEU A 88 -8.54 -0.78 13.79
N GLN A 89 -9.59 -1.58 13.90
CA GLN A 89 -10.57 -1.50 14.99
C GLN A 89 -9.95 -1.81 16.35
N THR A 90 -9.07 -2.81 16.42
CA THR A 90 -8.31 -3.14 17.65
C THR A 90 -7.48 -1.96 18.16
N HIS A 91 -7.07 -1.06 17.26
CA HIS A 91 -6.30 0.15 17.59
C HIS A 91 -7.14 1.43 17.57
N GLY A 92 -8.47 1.31 17.63
CA GLY A 92 -9.40 2.44 17.78
C GLY A 92 -9.63 3.27 16.51
N ALA A 93 -9.26 2.76 15.34
CA ALA A 93 -9.60 3.43 14.08
C ALA A 93 -11.07 3.16 13.68
N PRO A 94 -11.80 4.16 13.17
CA PRO A 94 -13.23 4.08 12.94
C PRO A 94 -13.57 3.54 11.54
N PHE A 95 -12.96 2.41 11.17
CA PHE A 95 -13.19 1.78 9.86
C PHE A 95 -14.05 0.53 9.99
N ASP A 96 -14.93 0.34 9.02
CA ASP A 96 -15.71 -0.89 8.81
C ASP A 96 -15.40 -1.52 7.45
N LEU A 97 -15.81 -2.77 7.26
CA LEU A 97 -15.62 -3.47 5.98
C LEU A 97 -16.34 -2.78 4.82
N SER A 98 -17.46 -2.09 5.08
CA SER A 98 -18.18 -1.32 4.07
C SER A 98 -17.33 -0.19 3.49
N ASP A 99 -16.51 0.49 4.30
CA ASP A 99 -15.65 1.58 3.83
C ASP A 99 -14.65 1.08 2.77
N PHE A 100 -14.14 -0.14 2.97
CA PHE A 100 -13.23 -0.79 2.05
C PHE A 100 -13.96 -1.30 0.80
N ALA A 101 -15.15 -1.89 0.97
CA ALA A 101 -15.94 -2.44 -0.12
C ALA A 101 -16.52 -1.37 -1.06
N GLU A 102 -16.86 -0.20 -0.53
CA GLU A 102 -17.40 0.92 -1.29
C GLU A 102 -16.31 1.75 -1.99
N TYR A 103 -15.05 1.59 -1.58
CA TYR A 103 -13.94 2.30 -2.20
C TYR A 103 -13.68 1.83 -3.63
N SER A 104 -13.54 2.80 -4.54
CA SER A 104 -13.00 2.57 -5.88
C SER A 104 -12.16 3.77 -6.33
N ALA A 105 -11.08 3.48 -7.06
CA ALA A 105 -10.28 4.52 -7.70
C ALA A 105 -11.10 5.14 -8.85
N LYS A 106 -11.26 6.46 -8.80
CA LYS A 106 -12.01 7.23 -9.80
C LYS A 106 -11.11 7.60 -10.97
N ILE A 107 -11.67 7.55 -12.18
CA ILE A 107 -11.06 8.16 -13.37
C ILE A 107 -11.66 9.55 -13.50
N GLU A 108 -10.80 10.57 -13.48
CA GLU A 108 -11.20 11.97 -13.46
C GLU A 108 -10.43 12.76 -14.52
N GLU A 109 -11.07 13.80 -15.07
CA GLU A 109 -10.38 14.75 -15.94
C GLU A 109 -9.32 15.53 -15.15
N PRO A 110 -8.11 15.74 -15.71
CA PRO A 110 -7.07 16.50 -15.05
C PRO A 110 -7.49 17.97 -14.92
N THR A 111 -7.03 18.62 -13.85
CA THR A 111 -6.99 20.08 -13.80
C THR A 111 -5.89 20.55 -14.75
N GLN A 112 -6.19 21.53 -15.60
CA GLN A 112 -5.24 22.01 -16.60
C GLN A 112 -5.20 23.53 -16.70
N THR A 113 -4.05 24.05 -17.08
CA THR A 113 -3.84 25.45 -17.42
C THR A 113 -2.88 25.59 -18.60
N THR A 114 -2.75 26.79 -19.16
CA THR A 114 -1.76 27.09 -20.20
C THR A 114 -0.68 28.03 -19.69
N TYR A 115 0.58 27.72 -19.97
CA TYR A 115 1.73 28.54 -19.58
C TYR A 115 2.78 28.55 -20.70
N ARG A 116 3.12 29.73 -21.22
CA ARG A 116 4.13 29.91 -22.28
C ARG A 116 3.97 28.97 -23.49
N GLY A 117 2.73 28.73 -23.92
CA GLY A 117 2.40 27.86 -25.05
C GLY A 117 2.31 26.36 -24.73
N TYR A 118 2.51 25.96 -23.47
CA TYR A 118 2.31 24.58 -23.01
C TYR A 118 0.98 24.42 -22.28
N THR A 119 0.36 23.25 -22.42
CA THR A 119 -0.72 22.82 -21.52
C THR A 119 -0.13 22.03 -20.36
N VAL A 120 -0.37 22.48 -19.14
CA VAL A 120 0.07 21.83 -17.90
C VAL A 120 -1.11 21.06 -17.33
N TYR A 121 -0.93 19.76 -17.14
CA TYR A 121 -1.93 18.85 -16.58
C TYR A 121 -1.55 18.44 -15.17
N LYS A 122 -2.50 18.53 -14.23
CA LYS A 122 -2.34 18.20 -12.81
C LYS A 122 -3.53 17.39 -12.34
N GLN A 123 -3.34 16.58 -11.30
CA GLN A 123 -4.49 16.00 -10.60
C GLN A 123 -5.30 17.13 -9.94
N GLY A 124 -6.61 16.90 -9.78
CA GLY A 124 -7.50 17.89 -9.16
C GLY A 124 -7.22 18.13 -7.67
N PHE A 125 -8.18 18.77 -7.01
CA PHE A 125 -8.06 19.20 -5.61
C PHE A 125 -8.00 18.06 -4.57
N GLY A 126 -8.02 16.80 -5.00
CA GLY A 126 -7.63 15.66 -4.15
C GLY A 126 -6.12 15.60 -3.86
N SER A 127 -5.31 16.41 -4.56
CA SER A 127 -3.90 16.65 -4.21
C SER A 127 -3.57 18.14 -4.30
N GLN A 128 -2.30 18.46 -4.04
CA GLN A 128 -1.72 19.79 -4.21
C GLN A 128 -1.39 20.11 -5.68
N GLY A 129 -1.86 19.29 -6.63
CA GLY A 129 -1.63 19.47 -8.06
C GLY A 129 -1.87 20.89 -8.56
N PRO A 130 -3.00 21.54 -8.24
CA PRO A 130 -3.34 22.87 -8.76
C PRO A 130 -2.44 24.04 -8.30
N VAL A 131 -1.51 23.84 -7.36
CA VAL A 131 -0.61 24.91 -6.88
C VAL A 131 0.58 25.17 -7.82
N LEU A 132 0.84 24.24 -8.76
CA LEU A 132 1.91 24.35 -9.76
C LEU A 132 1.40 25.03 -11.03
#